data_AF-A0A2D8ABI6-F1
#
_entry.id   AF-A0A2D8ABI6-F1
#
_cell.length_a   1.000
_cell.length_b   1.000
_cell.length_c   1.000
_cell.angle_alpha   90.00
_cell.angle_beta   90.00
_cell.angle_gamma   90.00
#
_symmetry.space_group_name_H-M   'P 1'
#
loop_
_entity.id
_entity.type
_entity.pdbx_description
1 polymer ?
#
loop_
_entity_poly.entity_id
_entity_poly.type
_entity_poly.pdbx_seq_one_letter_code
_entity_poly.pdbx_strand_id
1 'polypeptide(L)'
;MGDIYSIVVNFLKEGGLFMYPISIVLVLGLAIAIERWVFLKREKGRNEKTFEDFLPLLRTNDHEKMTLFTRDHTAAISRIIGCGLDMMKITKQRADIEQAMNEGVMEVLPRLENRANYLAMLANVATLLGLLGTIIGLIAAFAAVANADPADKSALLSQSISVAMNTTAFGLIAAIPLLIASAVINNKINAIIASIEMGAMKFLNVMTLNRAVEAGYPKDDRKDS
;
A
#
# COMPACT_ATOMS: atom_id res chain seq x y z
N MET A 1 28.03 10.44 -13.90
CA MET A 1 27.13 10.91 -12.81
C MET A 1 27.04 12.43 -12.70
N GLY A 2 28.07 13.20 -13.10
CA GLY A 2 28.03 14.68 -13.05
C GLY A 2 26.98 15.33 -13.97
N ASP A 3 26.76 14.78 -15.17
CA ASP A 3 25.82 15.38 -16.15
C ASP A 3 24.35 15.28 -15.74
N ILE A 4 23.92 14.16 -15.13
CA ILE A 4 22.53 14.01 -14.69
C ILE A 4 22.26 14.95 -13.50
N TYR A 5 23.22 15.10 -12.60
CA TYR A 5 23.10 16.00 -11.47
C TYR A 5 23.03 17.47 -11.91
N SER A 6 23.89 17.88 -12.84
CA SER A 6 23.87 19.25 -13.38
C SER A 6 22.60 19.53 -14.18
N ILE A 7 22.11 18.57 -14.98
CA ILE A 7 20.83 18.69 -15.71
C ILE A 7 19.66 18.87 -14.74
N VAL A 8 19.57 18.05 -13.68
CA VAL A 8 18.47 18.13 -12.70
C VAL A 8 18.54 19.44 -11.90
N VAL A 9 19.73 19.86 -11.47
CA VAL A 9 19.90 21.12 -10.72
C VAL A 9 19.61 22.34 -11.60
N ASN A 10 20.02 22.34 -12.86
CA ASN A 10 19.71 23.42 -13.79
C ASN A 10 18.22 23.48 -14.10
N PHE A 11 17.58 22.32 -14.31
CA PHE A 11 16.13 22.24 -14.51
C PHE A 11 15.32 22.75 -13.30
N LEU A 12 15.76 22.42 -12.08
CA LEU A 12 15.15 22.93 -10.83
C LEU A 12 15.32 24.45 -10.68
N LYS A 13 16.46 25.02 -11.12
CA LYS A 13 16.68 26.46 -11.09
C LYS A 13 15.87 27.20 -12.15
N GLU A 14 15.69 26.59 -13.32
CA GLU A 14 14.94 27.17 -14.44
C GLU A 14 13.42 27.10 -14.26
N GLY A 15 12.90 26.19 -13.44
CA GLY A 15 11.45 26.06 -13.21
C GLY A 15 10.85 26.95 -12.13
N GLY A 16 11.61 27.89 -11.55
CA GLY A 16 11.08 28.85 -10.59
C GLY A 16 10.74 28.26 -9.21
N LEU A 17 10.06 29.07 -8.38
CA LEU A 17 9.91 28.82 -6.93
C LEU A 17 9.09 27.56 -6.60
N PHE A 18 8.15 27.17 -7.46
CA PHE A 18 7.28 26.01 -7.26
C PHE A 18 7.97 24.66 -7.49
N MET A 19 9.17 24.63 -8.08
CA MET A 19 9.99 23.41 -8.18
C MET A 19 10.36 22.86 -6.80
N TYR A 20 10.68 23.71 -5.83
CA TYR A 20 11.08 23.30 -4.48
C TYR A 20 9.99 22.51 -3.73
N PRO A 21 8.74 23.01 -3.57
CA PRO A 21 7.71 22.24 -2.88
C PRO A 21 7.36 20.94 -3.61
N ILE A 22 7.35 20.91 -4.95
CA ILE A 22 7.13 19.67 -5.72
C ILE A 22 8.24 18.66 -5.43
N SER A 23 9.50 19.10 -5.37
CA SER A 23 10.63 18.21 -5.07
C SER A 23 10.55 17.62 -3.67
N ILE A 24 10.08 18.39 -2.68
CA ILE A 24 9.85 17.90 -1.31
C ILE A 24 8.77 16.81 -1.30
N VAL A 25 7.66 17.03 -2.01
CA VAL A 25 6.57 16.06 -2.14
C VAL A 25 7.08 14.77 -2.81
N LEU A 26 7.91 14.88 -3.85
CA LEU A 26 8.52 13.73 -4.52
C LEU A 26 9.42 12.93 -3.58
N VAL A 27 10.31 13.59 -2.84
CA VAL A 27 11.24 12.92 -1.91
C VAL A 27 10.47 12.23 -0.78
N LEU A 28 9.47 12.91 -0.19
CA LEU A 28 8.61 12.33 0.85
C LEU A 28 7.82 11.13 0.32
N GLY A 29 7.25 11.26 -0.88
CA GLY A 29 6.50 10.18 -1.52
C GLY A 29 7.37 8.96 -1.81
N LEU A 30 8.57 9.16 -2.35
CA LEU A 30 9.52 8.06 -2.59
C LEU A 30 9.98 7.40 -1.29
N ALA A 31 10.25 8.18 -0.24
CA ALA A 31 10.60 7.65 1.08
C ALA A 31 9.50 6.74 1.65
N ILE A 32 8.23 7.18 1.59
CA ILE A 32 7.06 6.39 2.02
C ILE A 32 6.91 5.13 1.14
N ALA A 33 7.11 5.26 -0.17
CA ALA A 33 7.00 4.12 -1.10
C ALA A 33 8.02 3.03 -0.77
N ILE A 34 9.27 3.40 -0.50
CA ILE A 34 10.33 2.46 -0.13
C ILE A 34 10.05 1.82 1.23
N GLU A 35 9.70 2.62 2.24
CA GLU A 35 9.32 2.11 3.57
C GLU A 35 8.22 1.06 3.45
N ARG A 36 7.16 1.37 2.70
CA ARG A 36 6.03 0.45 2.52
C ARG A 36 6.35 -0.77 1.70
N TRP A 37 7.18 -0.65 0.67
CA TRP A 37 7.61 -1.81 -0.08
C TRP A 37 8.34 -2.83 0.79
N VAL A 38 9.26 -2.36 1.65
CA VAL A 38 10.03 -3.21 2.57
C VAL A 38 9.12 -3.81 3.64
N PHE A 39 8.23 -2.99 4.24
CA PHE A 39 7.28 -3.45 5.23
C PHE A 39 6.38 -4.57 4.70
N LEU A 40 5.73 -4.37 3.54
CA LEU A 40 4.81 -5.36 2.96
C LEU A 40 5.53 -6.64 2.54
N LYS A 41 6.76 -6.54 1.99
CA LYS A 41 7.56 -7.72 1.65
C LYS A 41 7.88 -8.55 2.90
N ARG A 42 8.20 -7.88 4.02
CA ARG A 42 8.47 -8.54 5.30
C ARG A 42 7.20 -9.18 5.88
N GLU A 43 6.08 -8.47 5.86
CA GLU A 43 4.80 -8.99 6.38
C GLU A 43 4.31 -10.20 5.58
N LYS A 44 4.41 -10.15 4.24
CA LYS A 44 4.07 -11.28 3.37
C LYS A 44 4.88 -12.53 3.76
N GLY A 45 6.22 -12.41 3.81
CA GLY A 45 7.09 -13.53 4.15
C GLY A 45 6.86 -14.07 5.57
N ARG A 46 6.55 -13.19 6.54
CA ARG A 46 6.22 -13.60 7.91
C ARG A 46 4.91 -14.38 7.95
N ASN A 47 3.87 -13.92 7.24
CA ASN A 47 2.57 -14.59 7.21
C ASN A 47 2.65 -15.95 6.51
N GLU A 48 3.33 -16.04 5.36
CA GLU A 48 3.52 -17.30 4.64
C GLU A 48 4.26 -18.32 5.51
N LYS A 49 5.40 -17.93 6.09
CA LYS A 49 6.19 -18.81 6.97
C LYS A 49 5.39 -19.28 8.19
N THR A 50 4.68 -18.36 8.85
CA THR A 50 3.91 -18.70 10.05
C THR A 50 2.76 -19.65 9.73
N PHE A 51 2.14 -19.51 8.55
CA PHE A 51 1.12 -20.45 8.12
C PHE A 51 1.69 -21.82 7.78
N GLU A 52 2.83 -21.89 7.10
CA GLU A 52 3.54 -23.14 6.83
C GLU A 52 3.90 -23.88 8.11
N ASP A 53 4.42 -23.17 9.12
CA ASP A 53 4.75 -23.71 10.44
C ASP A 53 3.49 -24.15 11.21
N PHE A 54 2.31 -23.59 10.89
CA PHE A 54 1.03 -23.95 11.50
C PHE A 54 0.36 -25.18 10.86
N LEU A 55 0.61 -25.46 9.57
CA LEU A 55 0.00 -26.59 8.84
C LEU A 55 0.20 -27.97 9.51
N PRO A 56 1.37 -28.30 10.10
CA PRO A 56 1.55 -29.55 10.84
C PRO A 56 0.64 -29.65 12.08
N LEU A 57 0.44 -28.55 12.81
CA LEU A 57 -0.40 -28.52 14.01
C LEU A 57 -1.87 -28.80 13.67
N LEU A 58 -2.33 -28.29 12.52
CA LEU A 58 -3.66 -28.59 11.98
C LEU A 58 -3.90 -30.07 11.74
N ARG A 59 -2.87 -30.82 11.34
CA ARG A 59 -2.99 -32.28 11.10
C ARG A 59 -3.12 -33.07 12.39
N THR A 60 -2.55 -32.57 13.49
CA THR A 60 -2.57 -33.25 14.79
C THR A 60 -3.84 -32.98 15.60
N ASN A 61 -4.70 -32.05 15.16
CA ASN A 61 -5.94 -31.62 15.83
C ASN A 61 -5.76 -31.22 17.32
N ASP A 62 -4.54 -30.84 17.71
CA ASP A 62 -4.21 -30.48 19.08
C ASP A 62 -4.50 -28.99 19.32
N HIS A 63 -5.70 -28.71 19.82
CA HIS A 63 -6.19 -27.35 20.08
C HIS A 63 -5.32 -26.56 21.07
N GLU A 64 -4.67 -27.22 22.02
CA GLU A 64 -3.86 -26.57 23.03
C GLU A 64 -2.54 -26.09 22.42
N LYS A 65 -1.87 -26.96 21.64
CA LYS A 65 -0.67 -26.59 20.87
C LYS A 65 -0.97 -25.51 19.82
N MET A 66 -2.11 -25.59 19.14
CA MET A 66 -2.53 -24.56 18.19
C MET A 66 -2.72 -23.20 18.88
N THR A 67 -3.36 -23.17 20.05
CA THR A 67 -3.57 -21.93 20.82
C THR A 67 -2.23 -21.34 21.27
N LEU A 68 -1.31 -22.17 21.78
CA LEU A 68 0.04 -21.73 22.17
C LEU A 68 0.81 -21.11 20.98
N PHE A 69 0.81 -21.80 19.84
CA PHE A 69 1.46 -21.30 18.63
C PHE A 69 0.91 -19.94 18.16
N THR A 70 -0.42 -19.76 18.22
CA THR A 70 -1.04 -18.47 17.85
C THR A 70 -0.70 -17.33 18.80
N ARG A 71 -0.37 -17.63 20.07
CA ARG A 71 0.05 -16.64 21.07
C ARG A 71 1.53 -16.27 20.95
N ASP A 72 2.38 -17.21 20.55
CA ASP A 72 3.82 -16.99 20.41
C ASP A 72 4.19 -16.21 19.13
N HIS A 73 3.29 -16.16 18.14
CA HIS A 73 3.54 -15.50 16.87
C HIS A 73 2.72 -14.24 16.65
N THR A 74 3.40 -13.14 16.35
CA THR A 74 2.80 -11.82 16.10
C THR A 74 2.32 -11.64 14.65
N ALA A 75 2.23 -12.71 13.86
CA ALA A 75 1.82 -12.65 12.47
C ALA A 75 0.31 -12.39 12.37
N ALA A 76 -0.12 -11.73 11.29
CA ALA A 76 -1.54 -11.43 11.06
C ALA A 76 -2.40 -12.71 11.06
N ILE A 77 -1.91 -13.73 10.35
CA ILE A 77 -2.59 -15.01 10.22
C ILE A 77 -2.73 -15.75 11.56
N SER A 78 -1.71 -15.70 12.43
CA SER A 78 -1.79 -16.28 13.77
C SER A 78 -2.85 -15.62 14.62
N ARG A 79 -2.96 -14.30 14.55
CA ARG A 79 -3.97 -13.55 15.30
C ARG A 79 -5.38 -13.93 14.89
N ILE A 80 -5.63 -14.03 13.57
CA ILE A 80 -6.93 -14.39 13.00
C ILE A 80 -7.30 -15.83 13.35
N ILE A 81 -6.36 -16.76 13.21
CA ILE A 81 -6.56 -18.16 13.62
C ILE A 81 -6.82 -18.25 15.13
N GLY A 82 -6.11 -17.46 15.94
CA GLY A 82 -6.33 -17.36 17.39
C GLY A 82 -7.75 -16.92 17.74
N CYS A 83 -8.28 -15.89 17.08
CA CYS A 83 -9.69 -15.46 17.24
C CYS A 83 -10.66 -16.61 16.93
N GLY A 84 -10.41 -17.37 15.86
CA GLY A 84 -11.20 -18.55 15.52
C GLY A 84 -11.12 -19.66 16.58
N LEU A 85 -9.92 -19.97 17.08
CA LEU A 85 -9.70 -20.98 18.13
C LEU A 85 -10.36 -20.61 19.46
N ASP A 86 -10.32 -19.33 19.84
CA ASP A 86 -10.97 -18.87 21.07
C ASP A 86 -12.49 -18.92 20.94
N MET A 87 -13.05 -18.54 19.79
CA MET A 87 -14.49 -18.66 19.55
C MET A 87 -14.96 -20.13 19.51
N MET A 88 -14.12 -21.06 19.02
CA MET A 88 -14.42 -22.50 19.03
C MET A 88 -14.62 -23.09 20.44
N LYS A 89 -14.11 -22.44 21.49
CA LYS A 89 -14.33 -22.85 22.89
C LYS A 89 -15.73 -22.46 23.41
N ILE A 90 -16.35 -21.47 22.78
CA ILE A 90 -17.64 -20.90 23.20
C ILE A 90 -18.77 -21.51 22.38
N THR A 91 -18.61 -21.61 21.06
CA THR A 91 -19.65 -22.03 20.12
C THR A 91 -19.16 -23.10 19.14
N LYS A 92 -20.08 -23.99 18.76
CA LYS A 92 -19.86 -24.99 17.71
C LYS A 92 -20.31 -24.50 16.33
N GLN A 93 -21.03 -23.39 16.27
CA GLN A 93 -21.57 -22.86 15.02
C GLN A 93 -20.46 -22.26 14.17
N ARG A 94 -20.36 -22.74 12.93
CA ARG A 94 -19.35 -22.29 11.96
C ARG A 94 -19.44 -20.78 11.69
N ALA A 95 -20.66 -20.26 11.58
CA ALA A 95 -20.90 -18.85 11.26
C ALA A 95 -20.27 -17.91 12.30
N ASP A 96 -20.43 -18.21 13.59
CA ASP A 96 -19.88 -17.40 14.68
C ASP A 96 -18.34 -17.41 14.67
N ILE A 97 -17.73 -18.55 14.37
CA ILE A 97 -16.27 -18.70 14.28
C ILE A 97 -15.73 -17.92 13.08
N GLU A 98 -16.39 -18.03 11.92
CA GLU A 98 -16.04 -17.29 10.72
C GLU A 98 -16.16 -15.77 10.95
N GLN A 99 -17.22 -15.34 11.65
CA GLN A 99 -17.38 -13.94 12.06
C GLN A 99 -16.24 -13.46 12.97
N ALA A 100 -15.88 -14.23 14.00
CA ALA A 100 -14.76 -13.87 14.89
C ALA A 100 -13.42 -13.77 14.15
N MET A 101 -13.19 -14.65 13.16
CA MET A 101 -11.99 -14.58 12.31
C MET A 101 -12.01 -13.33 11.42
N ASN A 102 -13.16 -12.98 10.84
CA ASN A 102 -13.33 -11.76 10.05
C ASN A 102 -13.12 -10.49 10.89
N GLU A 103 -13.57 -10.46 12.14
CA GLU A 103 -13.26 -9.37 13.07
C GLU A 103 -11.74 -9.23 13.28
N GLY A 104 -11.02 -10.36 13.39
CA GLY A 104 -9.56 -10.38 13.43
C GLY A 104 -8.90 -9.79 12.18
N VAL A 105 -9.47 -10.04 10.98
CA VAL A 105 -9.00 -9.43 9.73
C VAL A 105 -9.17 -7.91 9.78
N MET A 106 -10.34 -7.43 10.21
CA MET A 106 -10.65 -6.00 10.32
C MET A 106 -9.72 -5.27 11.29
N GLU A 107 -9.18 -5.95 12.30
CA GLU A 107 -8.22 -5.35 13.23
C GLU A 107 -6.80 -5.21 12.62
N VAL A 108 -6.44 -6.10 11.70
CA VAL A 108 -5.11 -6.10 11.05
C VAL A 108 -5.08 -5.22 9.82
N LEU A 109 -6.19 -5.11 9.09
CA LEU A 109 -6.31 -4.41 7.82
C LEU A 109 -5.80 -2.95 7.88
N PRO A 110 -6.13 -2.12 8.89
CA PRO A 110 -5.59 -0.77 9.01
C PRO A 110 -4.05 -0.72 9.11
N ARG A 111 -3.42 -1.74 9.69
CA ARG A 111 -1.94 -1.79 9.80
C ARG A 111 -1.28 -2.02 8.45
N LEU A 112 -1.91 -2.80 7.58
CA LEU A 112 -1.45 -3.07 6.21
C LEU A 112 -1.71 -1.88 5.28
N GLU A 113 -2.88 -1.25 5.39
CA GLU A 113 -3.28 -0.10 4.55
C GLU A 113 -2.65 1.23 4.97
N ASN A 114 -2.25 1.36 6.24
CA ASN A 114 -1.71 2.60 6.78
C ASN A 114 -0.61 3.15 5.87
N ARG A 115 -0.64 4.46 5.62
CA ARG A 115 0.31 5.22 4.80
C ARG A 115 0.33 4.94 3.29
N ALA A 116 -0.27 3.86 2.80
CA ALA A 116 -0.35 3.60 1.36
C ALA A 116 -1.18 4.67 0.65
N ASN A 117 -2.28 5.10 1.28
CA ASN A 117 -3.16 6.15 0.77
C ASN A 117 -2.49 7.52 0.67
N TYR A 118 -1.43 7.78 1.45
CA TYR A 118 -0.68 9.04 1.34
C TYR A 118 0.08 9.13 0.01
N LEU A 119 0.45 8.02 -0.64
CA LEU A 119 1.15 8.09 -1.93
C LEU A 119 0.28 8.68 -3.03
N ALA A 120 -0.97 8.22 -3.14
CA ALA A 120 -1.94 8.79 -4.08
C ALA A 120 -2.23 10.25 -3.76
N MET A 121 -2.38 10.60 -2.47
CA MET A 121 -2.55 11.98 -2.04
C MET A 121 -1.37 12.86 -2.45
N LEU A 122 -0.12 12.43 -2.17
CA LEU A 122 1.08 13.18 -2.51
C LEU A 122 1.26 13.35 -4.02
N ALA A 123 0.91 12.34 -4.81
CA ALA A 123 0.92 12.45 -6.27
C ALA A 123 -0.06 13.52 -6.78
N ASN A 124 -1.28 13.53 -6.24
CA ASN A 124 -2.27 14.56 -6.54
C ASN A 124 -1.77 15.95 -6.12
N VAL A 125 -1.19 16.07 -4.94
CA VAL A 125 -0.59 17.32 -4.45
C VAL A 125 0.53 17.81 -5.39
N ALA A 126 1.42 16.93 -5.84
CA ALA A 126 2.48 17.27 -6.79
C ALA A 126 1.91 17.81 -8.12
N THR A 127 0.84 17.21 -8.62
CA THR A 127 0.16 17.64 -9.85
C THR A 127 -0.49 19.01 -9.67
N LEU A 128 -1.22 19.20 -8.56
CA LEU A 128 -1.88 20.47 -8.24
C LEU A 128 -0.86 21.60 -8.02
N LEU A 129 0.28 21.31 -7.38
CA LEU A 129 1.38 22.26 -7.24
C LEU A 129 1.97 22.67 -8.60
N GLY A 130 2.10 21.72 -9.54
CA GLY A 130 2.52 22.01 -10.92
C GLY A 130 1.58 22.98 -11.63
N LEU A 131 0.27 22.67 -11.59
CA LEU A 131 -0.77 23.52 -12.17
C LEU A 131 -0.81 24.91 -11.52
N LEU A 132 -0.75 24.96 -10.19
CA LEU A 132 -0.71 26.21 -9.43
C LEU A 132 0.50 27.06 -9.82
N GLY A 133 1.67 26.45 -9.93
CA GLY A 133 2.88 27.13 -10.36
C GLY A 133 2.78 27.70 -11.77
N THR A 134 2.06 27.03 -12.67
CA THR A 134 1.79 27.57 -14.02
C THR A 134 0.87 28.79 -13.97
N ILE A 135 -0.21 28.73 -13.18
CA ILE A 135 -1.13 29.86 -13.01
C ILE A 135 -0.37 31.08 -12.47
N ILE A 136 0.43 30.91 -11.42
CA ILE A 136 1.19 32.00 -10.81
C ILE A 136 2.28 32.51 -11.75
N GLY A 137 2.96 31.62 -12.48
CA GLY A 137 3.95 31.99 -13.49
C GLY A 137 3.35 32.84 -14.61
N LEU A 138 2.16 32.49 -15.10
CA LEU A 138 1.44 33.28 -16.10
C LEU A 138 0.97 34.63 -15.55
N ILE A 139 0.48 34.70 -14.31
CA ILE A 139 0.11 35.97 -13.67
C ILE A 139 1.33 36.90 -13.60
N ALA A 140 2.49 36.39 -13.18
CA ALA A 140 3.73 37.15 -13.14
C ALA A 140 4.20 37.58 -14.54
N ALA A 141 4.05 36.71 -15.55
CA ALA A 141 4.40 37.00 -16.94
C ALA A 141 3.62 38.21 -17.49
N PHE A 142 2.29 38.20 -17.34
CA PHE A 142 1.45 39.30 -17.82
C PHE A 142 1.68 40.60 -17.05
N ALA A 143 1.95 40.53 -15.74
CA ALA A 143 2.31 41.69 -14.95
C ALA A 143 3.64 42.33 -15.39
N ALA A 144 4.65 41.52 -15.73
CA ALA A 144 5.95 42.00 -16.21
C ALA A 144 5.83 42.67 -17.59
N VAL A 145 5.06 42.08 -18.51
CA VAL A 145 4.85 42.59 -19.87
C VAL A 145 4.06 43.91 -19.90
N ALA A 146 3.18 44.14 -18.91
CA ALA A 146 2.38 45.35 -18.83
C ALA A 146 3.22 46.64 -18.79
N ASN A 147 4.38 46.60 -18.11
CA ASN A 147 5.26 47.75 -17.91
C ASN A 147 6.57 47.68 -18.73
N ALA A 148 6.75 46.66 -19.58
CA ALA A 148 7.98 46.47 -20.34
C ALA A 148 7.98 47.25 -21.67
N ASP A 149 9.19 47.55 -22.17
CA ASP A 149 9.37 48.17 -23.49
C ASP A 149 8.87 47.25 -24.62
N PRO A 150 8.23 47.78 -25.68
CA PRO A 150 7.66 46.97 -26.76
C PRO A 150 8.64 45.98 -27.42
N ALA A 151 9.93 46.31 -27.46
CA ALA A 151 10.98 45.45 -28.00
C ALA A 151 11.21 44.19 -27.14
N ASP A 152 11.05 44.29 -25.82
CA ASP A 152 11.38 43.21 -24.88
C ASP A 152 10.15 42.37 -24.46
N LYS A 153 8.93 42.88 -24.72
CA LYS A 153 7.68 42.20 -24.34
C LYS A 153 7.61 40.74 -24.80
N SER A 154 8.01 40.47 -26.05
CA SER A 154 7.96 39.12 -26.60
C SER A 154 8.92 38.18 -25.86
N ALA A 155 10.16 38.61 -25.63
CA ALA A 155 11.18 37.80 -24.97
C ALA A 155 10.80 37.49 -23.52
N LEU A 156 10.35 38.50 -22.76
CA LEU A 156 9.92 38.36 -21.37
C LEU A 156 8.72 37.42 -21.21
N LEU A 157 7.73 37.54 -22.10
CA LEU A 157 6.56 36.66 -22.09
C LEU A 157 6.97 35.21 -22.38
N SER A 158 7.75 34.97 -23.43
CA SER A 158 8.21 33.63 -23.80
C SER A 158 9.03 32.97 -22.69
N GLN A 159 9.92 33.72 -22.05
CA GLN A 159 10.72 33.19 -20.93
C GLN A 159 9.82 32.80 -19.75
N SER A 160 8.88 33.66 -19.36
CA SER A 160 8.00 33.40 -18.21
C SER A 160 7.04 32.21 -18.46
N ILE A 161 6.52 32.08 -19.68
CA ILE A 161 5.70 30.93 -20.08
C ILE A 161 6.53 29.64 -20.02
N SER A 162 7.80 29.68 -20.48
CA SER A 162 8.69 28.51 -20.43
C SER A 162 8.91 28.03 -18.99
N VAL A 163 9.18 28.94 -18.05
CA VAL A 163 9.32 28.62 -16.62
C VAL A 163 8.03 27.98 -16.06
N ALA A 164 6.87 28.56 -16.39
CA ALA A 164 5.56 28.06 -15.97
C ALA A 164 5.32 26.63 -16.49
N MET A 165 5.55 26.39 -17.78
CA MET A 165 5.38 25.06 -18.39
C MET A 165 6.33 24.01 -17.80
N ASN A 166 7.60 24.37 -17.54
CA ASN A 166 8.56 23.49 -16.89
C ASN A 166 8.09 23.05 -15.49
N THR A 167 7.43 23.95 -14.75
CA THR A 167 6.85 23.63 -13.44
C THR A 167 5.76 22.57 -13.52
N THR A 168 4.84 22.68 -14.49
CA THR A 168 3.80 21.66 -14.70
C THR A 168 4.40 20.34 -15.14
N ALA A 169 5.36 20.36 -16.07
CA ALA A 169 6.04 19.16 -16.52
C ALA A 169 6.68 18.43 -15.34
N PHE A 170 7.35 19.16 -14.44
CA PHE A 170 7.94 18.58 -13.24
C PHE A 170 6.91 18.02 -12.26
N GLY A 171 5.79 18.71 -12.04
CA GLY A 171 4.67 18.20 -11.24
C GLY A 171 4.16 16.84 -11.73
N LEU A 172 4.03 16.68 -13.05
CA LEU A 172 3.64 15.41 -13.67
C LEU A 172 4.73 14.33 -13.57
N ILE A 173 5.99 14.69 -13.83
CA ILE A 173 7.14 13.78 -13.69
C ILE A 173 7.25 13.26 -12.25
N ALA A 174 6.93 14.09 -11.26
CA ALA A 174 6.89 13.68 -9.86
C ALA A 174 5.65 12.82 -9.52
N ALA A 175 4.48 13.18 -10.04
CA ALA A 175 3.23 12.49 -9.73
C ALA A 175 3.14 11.08 -10.33
N ILE A 176 3.60 10.88 -11.58
CA ILE A 176 3.46 9.60 -12.29
C ILE A 176 4.11 8.42 -11.53
N PRO A 177 5.39 8.49 -11.09
CA PRO A 177 6.01 7.43 -10.31
C PRO A 177 5.29 7.17 -8.98
N LEU A 178 4.80 8.21 -8.31
CA LEU A 178 4.08 8.08 -7.05
C LEU A 178 2.73 7.37 -7.22
N LEU A 179 1.99 7.66 -8.31
CA LEU A 179 0.75 6.94 -8.63
C LEU A 179 1.02 5.46 -8.93
N ILE A 180 2.05 5.17 -9.74
CA ILE A 180 2.45 3.79 -10.04
C ILE A 180 2.82 3.05 -8.75
N ALA A 181 3.65 3.67 -7.90
CA ALA A 181 4.02 3.09 -6.61
C ALA A 181 2.80 2.82 -5.73
N SER A 182 1.86 3.78 -5.64
CA SER A 182 0.62 3.62 -4.89
C SER A 182 -0.20 2.44 -5.40
N ALA A 183 -0.37 2.30 -6.72
CA ALA A 183 -1.14 1.21 -7.31
C ALA A 183 -0.49 -0.16 -7.04
N VAL A 184 0.83 -0.26 -7.20
CA VAL A 184 1.54 -1.52 -6.94
C VAL A 184 1.50 -1.90 -5.45
N ILE A 185 1.64 -0.93 -4.55
CA ILE A 185 1.55 -1.16 -3.10
C ILE A 185 0.14 -1.61 -2.70
N ASN A 186 -0.91 -0.97 -3.20
CA ASN A 186 -2.29 -1.37 -2.94
C ASN A 186 -2.58 -2.79 -3.46
N ASN A 187 -2.10 -3.14 -4.66
CA ASN A 187 -2.22 -4.50 -5.17
C ASN A 187 -1.51 -5.53 -4.28
N LYS A 188 -0.34 -5.19 -3.73
CA LYS A 188 0.36 -6.07 -2.77
C LYS A 188 -0.40 -6.22 -1.46
N ILE A 189 -0.98 -5.14 -0.93
CA ILE A 189 -1.81 -5.19 0.28
C ILE A 189 -2.99 -6.14 0.07
N ASN A 190 -3.74 -5.96 -1.02
CA ASN A 190 -4.88 -6.82 -1.36
C ASN A 190 -4.45 -8.30 -1.51
N ALA A 191 -3.32 -8.56 -2.15
CA ALA A 191 -2.79 -9.93 -2.27
C ALA A 191 -2.42 -10.55 -0.92
N ILE A 192 -1.89 -9.76 0.02
CA ILE A 192 -1.59 -10.23 1.38
C ILE A 192 -2.87 -10.53 2.15
N ILE A 193 -3.87 -9.65 2.07
CA ILE A 193 -5.18 -9.84 2.72
C ILE A 193 -5.84 -11.11 2.18
N ALA A 194 -5.93 -11.28 0.86
CA ALA A 194 -6.50 -12.48 0.24
C ALA A 194 -5.76 -13.76 0.65
N SER A 195 -4.42 -13.71 0.79
CA SER A 195 -3.64 -14.85 1.26
C SER A 195 -3.96 -15.20 2.72
N ILE A 196 -4.16 -14.19 3.58
CA ILE A 196 -4.52 -14.38 4.98
C ILE A 196 -5.92 -14.99 5.09
N GLU A 197 -6.90 -14.43 4.38
CA GLU A 197 -8.28 -14.92 4.33
C GLU A 197 -8.35 -16.36 3.81
N MET A 198 -7.58 -16.68 2.77
CA MET A 198 -7.51 -18.05 2.26
C MET A 198 -6.93 -19.01 3.31
N GLY A 199 -5.91 -18.59 4.07
CA GLY A 199 -5.35 -19.38 5.17
C GLY A 199 -6.35 -19.60 6.31
N ALA A 200 -7.08 -18.55 6.69
CA ALA A 200 -8.18 -18.59 7.65
C ALA A 200 -9.30 -19.56 7.22
N MET A 201 -9.72 -19.50 5.95
CA MET A 201 -10.75 -20.40 5.41
C MET A 201 -10.28 -21.85 5.34
N LYS A 202 -9.02 -22.10 4.99
CA LYS A 202 -8.43 -23.44 5.04
C LYS A 202 -8.46 -24.00 6.46
N PHE A 203 -8.09 -23.20 7.45
CA PHE A 203 -8.19 -23.56 8.86
C PHE A 203 -9.64 -23.92 9.23
N LEU A 204 -10.59 -23.04 8.97
CA LEU A 204 -12.00 -23.25 9.28
C LEU A 204 -12.57 -24.53 8.64
N ASN A 205 -12.23 -24.79 7.38
CA ASN A 205 -12.68 -25.98 6.66
C ASN A 205 -12.11 -27.27 7.26
N VAL A 206 -10.81 -27.31 7.58
CA VAL A 206 -10.19 -28.48 8.22
C VAL A 206 -10.82 -28.75 9.58
N MET A 207 -11.04 -27.72 10.39
CA MET A 207 -11.66 -27.87 11.71
C MET A 207 -13.13 -28.30 11.62
N THR A 208 -13.87 -27.82 10.62
CA THR A 208 -15.26 -28.24 10.39
C THR A 208 -15.33 -29.70 9.92
N LEU A 209 -14.42 -30.12 9.03
CA LEU A 209 -14.32 -31.52 8.57
C LEU A 209 -13.95 -32.47 9.71
N ASN A 210 -12.97 -32.12 10.54
CA ASN A 210 -12.60 -32.91 11.71
C ASN A 210 -13.80 -33.09 12.66
N ARG A 211 -14.57 -32.02 12.91
CA ARG A 211 -15.81 -32.10 13.71
C ARG A 211 -16.88 -32.98 13.08
N ALA A 212 -17.04 -32.96 11.76
CA ALA A 212 -18.00 -33.83 11.07
C ALA A 212 -17.60 -35.31 11.20
N VAL A 213 -16.31 -35.62 11.08
CA VAL A 213 -15.77 -36.97 11.31
C VAL A 213 -15.97 -37.41 12.76
N GLU A 214 -15.70 -36.55 13.74
CA GLU A 214 -15.94 -36.82 15.16
C GLU A 214 -17.43 -37.02 15.50
N ALA A 215 -18.33 -36.35 14.78
CA ALA A 215 -19.79 -36.52 14.91
C ALA A 215 -20.35 -37.78 14.23
N GLY A 216 -19.49 -38.63 13.64
CA GLY A 216 -19.88 -39.91 13.04
C GLY A 216 -20.32 -39.83 11.58
N TYR A 217 -20.04 -38.72 10.87
CA TYR A 217 -20.22 -38.68 9.43
C TYR A 217 -19.09 -39.47 8.74
N PRO A 218 -19.41 -40.43 7.85
CA PRO A 218 -18.40 -41.23 7.17
C PRO A 218 -17.49 -40.30 6.34
N LYS A 219 -16.17 -40.55 6.40
CA LYS A 219 -15.23 -39.96 5.44
C LYS A 219 -15.71 -40.35 4.05
N ASP A 220 -15.97 -39.36 3.19
CA ASP A 220 -16.20 -39.62 1.77
C ASP A 220 -14.89 -40.15 1.19
N ASP A 221 -14.73 -41.47 1.20
CA ASP A 221 -13.61 -42.23 0.65
C ASP A 221 -13.67 -42.21 -0.90
N ARG A 222 -13.79 -41.02 -1.50
CA ARG A 222 -13.44 -40.82 -2.91
C ARG A 222 -11.92 -40.76 -3.04
N LYS A 223 -11.29 -41.90 -2.78
CA LYS A 223 -9.99 -42.25 -3.34
C LYS A 223 -10.19 -42.76 -4.76
N ASP A 224 -9.42 -42.18 -5.67
CA ASP A 224 -8.89 -42.79 -6.89
C ASP A 224 -9.83 -43.74 -7.67
N SER A 225 -10.50 -43.17 -8.67
CA SER A 225 -10.93 -43.90 -9.87
C SER A 225 -10.80 -42.99 -11.08
#